data_AF-A0A139BSF6-F1
#
_entry.id   AF-A0A139BSF6-F1
#
_cell.length_a   1.000
_cell.length_b   1.000
_cell.length_c   1.000
_cell.angle_alpha   90.00
_cell.angle_beta   90.00
_cell.angle_gamma   90.00
#
_symmetry.space_group_name_H-M   'P 1'
#
loop_
_entity.id
_entity.type
_entity.pdbx_description
1 polymer ?
#
loop_
_entity_poly.entity_id
_entity_poly.type
_entity_poly.pdbx_seq_one_letter_code
_entity_poly.pdbx_strand_id
1 'polypeptide(L)'
;MNIKIKADIFAAASLFRGINDVRYYLNGLLLETGKSGARLVGCDGHQLAVAKIEGEFPVSSIIIPGSLVAAVKSKAKSPQFVTLDFAKGNKQYRDQGNVKGIFVPRDITLTFSETTTTSKELDGKYPDYRRVVPDKTDGTVAQYDPRFVNRIDKACSILGYKFFSGIAHNGDKSGLSVIDEGFLVVTMPFRADPRKNPPAWVNELTRMARKSSVQARPTNKLAGEAA
;
A
#
# COMPACT_ATOMS: atom_id res chain seq x y z
N MET A 1 -18.45 12.51 -14.25
CA MET A 1 -19.13 12.24 -12.96
C MET A 1 -18.27 12.84 -11.90
N ASN A 2 -18.86 13.66 -11.03
CA ASN A 2 -18.12 14.41 -10.03
C ASN A 2 -18.25 13.76 -8.66
N ILE A 3 -17.13 13.49 -8.00
CA ILE A 3 -17.09 13.03 -6.60
C ILE A 3 -16.16 13.95 -5.80
N LYS A 4 -16.60 14.35 -4.61
CA LYS A 4 -15.83 15.15 -3.66
C LYS A 4 -15.39 14.26 -2.50
N ILE A 5 -14.10 14.25 -2.23
CA ILE A 5 -13.47 13.44 -1.17
C ILE A 5 -12.72 14.39 -0.25
N LYS A 6 -12.81 14.21 1.08
CA LYS A 6 -11.99 14.99 2.01
C LYS A 6 -10.50 14.77 1.70
N ALA A 7 -9.74 15.86 1.66
CA ALA A 7 -8.31 15.80 1.30
C ALA A 7 -7.51 14.91 2.23
N ASP A 8 -7.84 14.89 3.53
CA ASP A 8 -7.16 14.06 4.52
C ASP A 8 -7.42 12.56 4.30
N ILE A 9 -8.65 12.18 3.93
CA ILE A 9 -8.99 10.80 3.55
C ILE A 9 -8.19 10.39 2.31
N PHE A 10 -8.16 11.26 1.29
CA PHE A 10 -7.42 11.00 0.06
C PHE A 10 -5.92 10.86 0.33
N ALA A 11 -5.34 11.75 1.14
CA ALA A 11 -3.93 11.73 1.53
C ALA A 11 -3.59 10.52 2.40
N ALA A 12 -4.43 10.16 3.37
CA ALA A 12 -4.24 8.98 4.22
C ALA A 12 -4.24 7.69 3.38
N ALA A 13 -5.23 7.50 2.49
CA ALA A 13 -5.28 6.36 1.58
C ALA A 13 -4.04 6.31 0.64
N SER A 14 -3.55 7.47 0.21
CA SER A 14 -2.38 7.58 -0.67
C SER A 14 -1.08 7.05 -0.07
N LEU A 15 -0.95 7.00 1.27
CA LEU A 15 0.24 6.48 1.94
C LEU A 15 0.47 4.98 1.66
N PHE A 16 -0.60 4.26 1.32
CA PHE A 16 -0.61 2.80 1.20
C PHE A 16 -0.47 2.32 -0.24
N ARG A 17 -0.41 3.21 -1.24
CA ARG A 17 -0.18 2.79 -2.64
C ARG A 17 1.25 2.31 -2.85
N GLY A 18 1.44 1.47 -3.87
CA GLY A 18 2.76 1.14 -4.39
C GLY A 18 3.49 2.38 -4.93
N ILE A 19 4.82 2.39 -4.83
CA ILE A 19 5.66 3.41 -5.47
C ILE A 19 6.66 2.65 -6.34
N ASN A 20 6.61 2.90 -7.65
CA ASN A 20 7.42 2.18 -8.65
C ASN A 20 7.28 0.65 -8.53
N ASP A 21 6.10 0.17 -8.15
CA ASP A 21 5.77 -1.26 -8.12
C ASP A 21 5.65 -1.78 -9.56
N VAL A 22 6.21 -2.97 -9.80
CA VAL A 22 6.11 -3.69 -11.08
C VAL A 22 4.65 -3.97 -11.46
N ARG A 23 3.79 -4.16 -10.46
CA ARG A 23 2.33 -4.21 -10.59
C ARG A 23 1.83 -2.78 -10.68
N TYR A 24 1.98 -2.19 -11.86
CA TYR A 24 1.72 -0.77 -12.11
C TYR A 24 0.34 -0.28 -11.65
N TYR A 25 -0.70 -1.14 -11.64
CA TYR A 25 -2.02 -0.81 -11.12
C TYR A 25 -2.06 -0.54 -9.60
N LEU A 26 -1.06 -0.96 -8.83
CA LEU A 26 -0.90 -0.62 -7.41
C LEU A 26 -0.22 0.74 -7.20
N ASN A 27 0.38 1.33 -8.23
CA ASN A 27 1.02 2.64 -8.13
C ASN A 27 0.02 3.81 -8.01
N GLY A 28 -1.27 3.52 -8.15
CA GLY A 28 -2.38 4.45 -8.05
C GLY A 28 -3.31 4.15 -6.86
N LEU A 29 -4.44 4.84 -6.84
CA LEU A 29 -5.55 4.56 -5.92
C LEU A 29 -6.72 3.98 -6.70
N LEU A 30 -7.29 2.86 -6.23
CA LEU A 30 -8.55 2.36 -6.75
C LEU A 30 -9.69 3.20 -6.16
N LEU A 31 -10.59 3.67 -7.03
CA LEU A 31 -11.87 4.25 -6.62
C LEU A 31 -13.00 3.40 -7.19
N GLU A 32 -13.76 2.78 -6.30
CA GLU A 32 -15.01 2.08 -6.63
C GLU A 32 -16.19 2.91 -6.15
N THR A 33 -17.20 3.06 -6.98
CA THR A 33 -18.39 3.89 -6.72
C THR A 33 -19.65 3.05 -6.92
N GLY A 34 -20.70 3.35 -6.17
CA GLY A 34 -22.00 2.69 -6.29
C GLY A 34 -23.07 3.37 -5.45
N LYS A 35 -24.24 2.73 -5.39
CA LYS A 35 -25.41 3.25 -4.65
C LYS A 35 -25.18 3.35 -3.14
N SER A 36 -24.29 2.53 -2.58
CA SER A 36 -23.99 2.52 -1.14
C SER A 36 -22.77 3.37 -0.78
N GLY A 37 -22.44 4.38 -1.57
CA GLY A 37 -21.23 5.18 -1.44
C GLY A 37 -20.08 4.75 -2.34
N ALA A 38 -18.90 5.29 -2.04
CA ALA A 38 -17.67 4.99 -2.73
C ALA A 38 -16.61 4.43 -1.77
N ARG A 39 -15.64 3.70 -2.32
CA ARG A 39 -14.48 3.17 -1.62
C ARG A 39 -13.22 3.64 -2.33
N LEU A 40 -12.37 4.35 -1.61
CA LEU A 40 -11.03 4.72 -2.05
C LEU A 40 -10.01 3.77 -1.42
N VAL A 41 -9.19 3.15 -2.24
CA VAL A 41 -8.35 2.02 -1.85
C VAL A 41 -6.90 2.25 -2.28
N GLY A 42 -5.99 2.18 -1.32
CA GLY A 42 -4.54 2.18 -1.56
C GLY A 42 -3.91 0.87 -1.09
N CYS A 43 -3.05 0.28 -1.91
CA CYS A 43 -2.39 -1.00 -1.59
C CYS A 43 -0.98 -1.07 -2.18
N ASP A 44 -0.03 -1.60 -1.39
CA ASP A 44 1.36 -1.86 -1.80
C ASP A 44 1.68 -3.37 -1.80
N GLY A 45 0.65 -4.20 -1.64
CA GLY A 45 0.74 -5.65 -1.52
C GLY A 45 1.03 -6.16 -0.11
N HIS A 46 1.41 -5.30 0.84
CA HIS A 46 1.64 -5.67 2.24
C HIS A 46 0.62 -5.00 3.16
N GLN A 47 0.28 -3.74 2.88
CA GLN A 47 -0.79 -3.02 3.53
C GLN A 47 -1.83 -2.58 2.52
N LEU A 48 -3.08 -2.54 2.97
CA LEU A 48 -4.23 -2.10 2.20
C LEU A 48 -5.03 -1.14 3.08
N ALA A 49 -5.22 0.10 2.63
CA ALA A 49 -6.15 1.04 3.23
C ALA A 49 -7.44 1.08 2.42
N VAL A 50 -8.58 1.10 3.12
CA VAL A 50 -9.90 1.26 2.53
C VAL A 50 -10.61 2.39 3.25
N ALA A 51 -10.95 3.43 2.49
CA ALA A 51 -11.74 4.55 2.97
C ALA A 51 -13.13 4.52 2.35
N LYS A 52 -14.17 4.56 3.18
CA LYS A 52 -15.56 4.74 2.81
C LYS A 52 -15.86 6.23 2.61
N ILE A 53 -16.55 6.53 1.53
CA ILE A 53 -17.04 7.87 1.20
C ILE A 53 -18.56 7.75 1.08
N GLU A 54 -19.28 8.41 1.99
CA GLU A 54 -20.74 8.41 2.00
C GLU A 54 -21.31 9.13 0.76
N GLY A 55 -22.49 8.69 0.33
CA GLY A 55 -23.22 9.26 -0.80
C GLY A 55 -23.80 8.19 -1.72
N GLU A 56 -24.41 8.62 -2.82
CA GLU A 56 -24.86 7.71 -3.87
C GLU A 56 -24.20 8.10 -5.19
N PHE A 57 -23.56 7.14 -5.84
CA PHE A 57 -22.84 7.37 -7.07
C PHE A 57 -23.24 6.32 -8.13
N PRO A 58 -23.26 6.70 -9.42
CA PRO A 58 -23.27 5.74 -10.51
C PRO A 58 -22.18 4.69 -10.35
N VAL A 59 -22.50 3.43 -10.66
CA VAL A 59 -21.54 2.33 -10.54
C VAL A 59 -20.37 2.57 -11.50
N SER A 60 -19.16 2.62 -10.95
CA SER A 60 -17.92 2.76 -11.72
C SER A 60 -16.71 2.33 -10.90
N SER A 61 -15.66 1.88 -11.58
CA SER A 61 -14.37 1.53 -10.98
C SER A 61 -13.26 2.13 -11.83
N ILE A 62 -12.40 2.96 -11.25
CA ILE A 62 -11.23 3.57 -11.90
C ILE A 62 -9.97 3.34 -11.06
N ILE A 63 -8.80 3.37 -11.69
CA ILE A 63 -7.52 3.43 -10.98
C ILE A 63 -6.91 4.81 -11.24
N ILE A 64 -6.90 5.65 -10.22
CA ILE A 64 -6.36 7.00 -10.23
C ILE A 64 -4.83 6.90 -10.28
N PRO A 65 -4.17 7.41 -11.33
CA PRO A 65 -2.72 7.28 -11.48
C PRO A 65 -1.96 8.02 -10.37
N GLY A 66 -0.80 7.47 -9.99
CA GLY A 66 0.07 8.04 -8.96
C GLY A 66 0.53 9.48 -9.24
N SER A 67 0.56 9.90 -10.51
CA SER A 67 0.85 11.28 -10.93
C SER A 67 -0.20 12.27 -10.42
N LEU A 68 -1.49 11.93 -10.53
CA LEU A 68 -2.57 12.74 -9.97
C LEU A 68 -2.55 12.71 -8.45
N VAL A 69 -2.28 11.54 -7.85
CA VAL A 69 -2.19 11.41 -6.39
C VAL A 69 -1.10 12.31 -5.82
N ALA A 70 0.06 12.39 -6.48
CA ALA A 70 1.18 13.23 -6.06
C ALA A 70 0.90 14.75 -6.15
N ALA A 71 -0.11 15.17 -6.92
CA ALA A 71 -0.52 16.57 -7.00
C ALA A 71 -1.24 17.04 -5.72
N VAL A 72 -1.77 16.11 -4.92
CA VAL A 72 -2.44 16.43 -3.64
C VAL A 72 -1.42 16.49 -2.52
N LYS A 73 -1.08 17.70 -2.08
CA LYS A 73 -0.19 17.93 -0.93
C LYS A 73 -1.04 18.39 0.27
N SER A 74 -1.45 17.47 1.15
CA SER A 74 -2.16 17.88 2.37
C SER A 74 -1.19 18.57 3.34
N LYS A 75 -1.42 19.87 3.58
CA LYS A 75 -0.76 20.70 4.62
C LYS A 75 -1.73 21.72 5.25
N ALA A 76 -3.02 21.67 4.94
CA ALA A 76 -3.92 22.78 5.21
C ALA A 76 -4.55 22.69 6.61
N LYS A 77 -4.70 23.86 7.25
CA LYS A 77 -5.35 24.03 8.56
C LYS A 77 -6.88 24.04 8.48
N SER A 78 -7.46 23.96 7.29
CA SER A 78 -8.91 24.03 7.02
C SER A 78 -9.37 22.81 6.23
N PRO A 79 -10.66 22.42 6.34
CA PRO A 79 -11.19 21.27 5.61
C PRO A 79 -11.10 21.53 4.10
N GLN A 80 -10.27 20.74 3.42
CA GLN A 80 -10.13 20.78 1.96
C GLN A 80 -10.74 19.52 1.33
N PHE A 81 -11.12 19.65 0.06
CA PHE A 81 -11.70 18.56 -0.72
C PHE A 81 -10.91 18.37 -2.01
N VAL A 82 -10.69 17.11 -2.36
CA VAL A 82 -10.25 16.68 -3.68
C VAL A 82 -11.51 16.36 -4.48
N THR A 83 -11.63 16.98 -5.65
CA THR A 83 -12.72 16.71 -6.58
C THR A 83 -12.18 15.88 -7.74
N LEU A 84 -12.85 14.78 -8.08
CA LEU A 84 -12.52 13.94 -9.22
C LEU A 84 -13.66 13.98 -10.23
N ASP A 85 -13.34 14.24 -11.50
CA ASP A 85 -14.26 14.11 -12.62
C ASP A 85 -13.75 13.09 -13.64
N PHE A 86 -14.60 12.13 -14.00
CA PHE A 86 -14.30 11.07 -14.95
C PHE A 86 -15.58 10.48 -15.57
N ALA A 87 -15.44 9.81 -16.72
CA ALA A 87 -16.58 9.16 -17.39
C ALA A 87 -17.14 7.97 -16.57
N LYS A 88 -18.47 7.86 -16.50
CA LYS A 88 -19.18 6.78 -15.78
C LYS A 88 -18.99 5.43 -16.47
N GLY A 89 -19.28 4.34 -15.74
CA GLY A 89 -19.29 2.98 -16.27
C GLY A 89 -18.02 2.18 -15.95
N ASN A 90 -17.92 1.00 -16.56
CA ASN A 90 -16.79 0.09 -16.39
C ASN A 90 -15.71 0.35 -17.45
N LYS A 91 -14.53 -0.25 -17.23
CA LYS A 91 -13.44 -0.25 -18.21
C LYS A 91 -13.94 -0.68 -19.59
N GLN A 92 -13.58 0.09 -20.60
CA GLN A 92 -13.97 -0.16 -21.98
C GLN A 92 -12.79 -0.73 -22.76
N TYR A 93 -13.09 -1.69 -23.62
CA TYR A 93 -12.15 -2.28 -24.55
C TYR A 93 -12.72 -2.12 -25.96
N ARG A 94 -11.89 -1.75 -26.92
CA ARG A 94 -12.27 -1.63 -28.34
C ARG A 94 -11.34 -2.49 -29.18
N ASP A 95 -11.88 -3.01 -30.27
CA ASP A 95 -11.09 -3.69 -31.29
C ASP A 95 -10.51 -2.65 -32.25
N GLN A 96 -9.21 -2.75 -32.56
CA GLN A 96 -8.53 -1.87 -33.51
C GLN A 96 -7.83 -2.72 -34.58
N GLY A 97 -8.42 -2.77 -35.78
CA GLY A 97 -7.95 -3.64 -36.85
C GLY A 97 -8.00 -5.12 -36.44
N ASN A 98 -6.87 -5.81 -36.52
CA ASN A 98 -6.75 -7.23 -36.15
C ASN A 98 -6.49 -7.45 -34.65
N VAL A 99 -6.34 -6.40 -33.84
CA VAL A 99 -6.10 -6.51 -32.40
C VAL A 99 -7.42 -6.34 -31.66
N LYS A 100 -7.90 -7.42 -31.04
CA LYS A 100 -9.09 -7.37 -30.19
C LYS A 100 -8.76 -6.94 -28.77
N GLY A 101 -9.62 -6.12 -28.17
CA GLY A 101 -9.59 -5.83 -26.75
C GLY A 101 -8.52 -4.82 -26.30
N ILE A 102 -8.28 -3.76 -27.06
CA ILE A 102 -7.42 -2.64 -26.61
C ILE A 102 -8.16 -1.81 -25.57
N PHE A 103 -7.54 -1.60 -24.41
CA PHE A 103 -8.10 -0.77 -23.34
C PHE A 103 -8.23 0.69 -23.77
N VAL A 104 -9.41 1.27 -23.52
CA VAL A 104 -9.68 2.69 -23.75
C VAL A 104 -9.71 3.41 -22.40
N PRO A 105 -8.60 4.07 -22.00
CA PRO A 105 -8.54 4.76 -20.72
C PRO A 105 -9.45 5.99 -20.71
N ARG A 106 -10.17 6.18 -19.61
CA ARG A 106 -10.90 7.41 -19.32
C ARG A 106 -9.97 8.49 -18.79
N ASP A 107 -10.28 9.73 -19.13
CA ASP A 107 -9.64 10.88 -18.51
C ASP A 107 -10.19 11.08 -17.10
N ILE A 108 -9.29 11.31 -16.16
CA ILE A 108 -9.57 11.66 -14.77
C ILE A 108 -9.02 13.07 -14.57
N THR A 109 -9.92 14.00 -14.26
CA THR A 109 -9.58 15.36 -13.88
C THR A 109 -9.65 15.47 -12.37
N LEU A 110 -8.52 15.76 -11.73
CA LEU A 110 -8.41 16.02 -10.31
C LEU A 110 -8.30 17.53 -10.08
N THR A 111 -9.19 18.07 -9.25
CA THR A 111 -9.12 19.45 -8.77
C THR A 111 -8.89 19.46 -7.28
N PHE A 112 -7.84 20.16 -6.85
CA PHE A 112 -7.50 20.36 -5.45
C PHE A 112 -6.98 21.78 -5.25
N SER A 113 -7.60 22.53 -4.33
CA SER A 113 -7.40 23.98 -4.22
C SER A 113 -7.66 24.66 -5.58
N GLU A 114 -6.77 25.55 -6.03
CA GLU A 114 -6.83 26.23 -7.33
C GLU A 114 -6.16 25.43 -8.47
N THR A 115 -5.62 24.24 -8.18
CA THR A 115 -4.92 23.42 -9.18
C THR A 115 -5.86 22.36 -9.75
N THR A 116 -5.90 22.30 -11.08
CA THR A 116 -6.59 21.22 -11.81
C THR A 116 -5.58 20.47 -12.66
N THR A 117 -5.59 19.15 -12.59
CA THR A 117 -4.69 18.27 -13.35
C THR A 117 -5.47 17.12 -13.94
N THR A 118 -5.28 16.85 -15.21
CA THR A 118 -5.93 15.74 -15.92
C THR A 118 -4.91 14.68 -16.29
N SER A 119 -5.27 13.41 -16.11
CA SER A 119 -4.48 12.28 -16.55
C SER A 119 -5.37 11.11 -16.93
N LYS A 120 -4.79 10.09 -17.57
CA LYS A 120 -5.52 8.88 -17.97
C LYS A 120 -5.55 7.87 -16.83
N GLU A 121 -6.69 7.20 -16.67
CA GLU A 121 -6.80 6.09 -15.71
C GLU A 121 -5.78 4.99 -16.05
N LEU A 122 -5.29 4.30 -15.02
CA LEU A 122 -4.37 3.17 -15.25
C LEU A 122 -5.13 1.98 -15.83
N ASP A 123 -4.54 1.34 -16.84
CA ASP A 123 -4.95 0.02 -17.28
C ASP A 123 -4.71 -1.02 -16.17
N GLY A 124 -5.36 -2.17 -16.21
CA GLY A 124 -5.16 -3.26 -15.26
C GLY A 124 -6.34 -3.50 -14.33
N LYS A 125 -6.50 -4.76 -13.95
CA LYS A 125 -7.52 -5.19 -13.01
C LYS A 125 -6.94 -5.08 -11.60
N TYR A 126 -7.51 -4.21 -10.77
CA TYR A 126 -7.13 -4.17 -9.36
C TYR A 126 -7.47 -5.52 -8.71
N PRO A 127 -6.59 -6.10 -7.88
CA PRO A 127 -6.89 -7.35 -7.19
C PRO A 127 -8.17 -7.22 -6.37
N ASP A 128 -8.89 -8.33 -6.18
CA ASP A 128 -10.05 -8.35 -5.30
C ASP A 128 -9.59 -8.23 -3.84
N TYR A 129 -9.46 -6.97 -3.39
CA TYR A 129 -8.93 -6.61 -2.08
C TYR A 129 -9.84 -7.05 -0.93
N ARG A 130 -11.13 -7.28 -1.19
CA ARG A 130 -12.09 -7.69 -0.16
C ARG A 130 -11.71 -9.04 0.45
N ARG A 131 -11.06 -9.90 -0.34
CA ARG A 131 -10.57 -11.22 0.08
C ARG A 131 -9.52 -11.18 1.19
N VAL A 132 -8.84 -10.04 1.36
CA VAL A 132 -7.82 -9.89 2.42
C VAL A 132 -8.32 -9.10 3.62
N VAL A 133 -9.52 -8.50 3.54
CA VAL A 133 -10.15 -7.81 4.67
C VAL A 133 -10.77 -8.89 5.57
N PRO A 134 -10.32 -9.05 6.83
CA PRO A 134 -10.90 -10.03 7.73
C PRO A 134 -12.27 -9.56 8.24
N ASP A 135 -13.28 -10.42 8.18
CA ASP A 135 -14.59 -10.15 8.81
C ASP A 135 -14.48 -10.09 10.34
N LYS A 136 -13.59 -10.91 10.90
CA LYS A 136 -13.26 -10.95 12.33
C LYS A 136 -11.79 -11.31 12.50
N THR A 137 -11.15 -10.71 13.49
CA THR A 137 -9.81 -11.09 13.96
C THR A 137 -9.94 -12.00 15.18
N ASP A 138 -9.22 -13.12 15.18
CA ASP A 138 -9.28 -14.09 16.28
C ASP A 138 -8.40 -13.74 17.49
N GLY A 139 -7.60 -12.68 17.39
CA GLY A 139 -6.72 -12.20 18.47
C GLY A 139 -5.41 -12.98 18.59
N THR A 140 -5.17 -13.99 17.74
CA THR A 140 -3.92 -14.77 17.74
C THR A 140 -2.77 -13.83 17.44
N VAL A 141 -1.77 -13.75 18.33
CA VAL A 141 -0.67 -12.81 18.21
C VAL A 141 0.14 -13.06 16.92
N ALA A 142 0.58 -11.97 16.33
CA ALA A 142 1.33 -11.92 15.08
C ALA A 142 2.38 -10.82 15.16
N GLN A 143 3.45 -10.95 14.39
CA GLN A 143 4.46 -9.89 14.27
C GLN A 143 4.19 -9.05 13.03
N TYR A 144 4.47 -7.75 13.12
CA TYR A 144 4.30 -6.81 12.02
C TYR A 144 5.57 -6.00 11.83
N ASP A 145 5.82 -5.55 10.60
CA ASP A 145 6.93 -4.64 10.31
C ASP A 145 6.69 -3.29 11.03
N PRO A 146 7.64 -2.80 11.84
CA PRO A 146 7.50 -1.50 12.50
C PRO A 146 7.24 -0.34 11.52
N ARG A 147 7.71 -0.45 10.27
CA ARG A 147 7.44 0.54 9.21
C ARG A 147 5.96 0.60 8.85
N PHE A 148 5.26 -0.55 8.90
CA PHE A 148 3.83 -0.64 8.64
C PHE A 148 3.02 -0.03 9.78
N VAL A 149 3.46 -0.24 11.03
CA VAL A 149 2.86 0.39 12.22
C VAL A 149 2.98 1.92 12.13
N ASN A 150 4.19 2.43 11.85
CA ASN A 150 4.42 3.87 11.67
C ASN A 150 3.59 4.47 10.53
N ARG A 151 3.36 3.73 9.44
CA ARG A 151 2.52 4.20 8.34
C ARG A 151 1.05 4.36 8.77
N ILE A 152 0.52 3.46 9.60
CA ILE A 152 -0.83 3.58 10.17
C ILE A 152 -0.91 4.79 11.11
N ASP A 153 0.10 4.98 11.97
CA ASP A 153 0.17 6.14 12.87
C ASP A 153 0.17 7.48 12.10
N LYS A 154 0.91 7.56 10.98
CA LYS A 154 0.85 8.72 10.07
C LYS A 154 -0.53 8.92 9.47
N ALA A 155 -1.22 7.84 9.07
CA ALA A 155 -2.58 7.94 8.57
C ALA A 155 -3.55 8.45 9.65
N CYS A 156 -3.42 7.96 10.90
CA CYS A 156 -4.17 8.47 12.06
C CYS A 156 -3.94 9.98 12.23
N SER A 157 -2.68 10.41 12.19
CA SER A 157 -2.30 11.82 12.31
C SER A 157 -2.89 12.71 11.20
N ILE A 158 -2.87 12.25 9.95
CA ILE A 158 -3.48 12.97 8.81
C ILE A 158 -5.00 13.09 9.00
N LEU A 159 -5.64 12.05 9.51
CA LEU A 159 -7.08 12.03 9.78
C LEU A 159 -7.48 12.81 11.06
N GLY A 160 -6.51 13.37 11.79
CA GLY A 160 -6.74 14.19 12.99
C GLY A 160 -6.78 13.41 14.31
N TYR A 161 -6.44 12.13 14.30
CA TYR A 161 -6.36 11.30 15.51
C TYR A 161 -4.99 11.42 16.18
N LYS A 162 -4.99 11.54 17.51
CA LYS A 162 -3.77 11.74 18.32
C LYS A 162 -3.00 10.46 18.64
N PHE A 163 -3.65 9.31 18.51
CA PHE A 163 -3.10 8.02 18.93
C PHE A 163 -3.26 6.97 17.85
N PHE A 164 -2.28 6.09 17.78
CA PHE A 164 -2.34 4.86 16.98
C PHE A 164 -3.48 3.96 17.47
N SER A 165 -4.32 3.47 16.54
CA SER A 165 -5.50 2.66 16.87
C SER A 165 -5.20 1.18 17.19
N GLY A 166 -3.93 0.74 17.09
CA GLY A 166 -3.58 -0.67 17.27
C GLY A 166 -3.77 -1.49 16.00
N ILE A 167 -3.25 -2.72 15.99
CA ILE A 167 -3.58 -3.74 14.99
C ILE A 167 -4.26 -4.89 15.74
N ALA A 168 -5.51 -5.19 15.40
CA ALA A 168 -6.17 -6.40 15.85
C ALA A 168 -5.49 -7.61 15.20
N HIS A 169 -4.94 -8.48 16.05
CA HIS A 169 -4.09 -9.59 15.62
C HIS A 169 -4.91 -10.77 15.09
N ASN A 170 -4.35 -11.50 14.12
CA ASN A 170 -5.03 -12.60 13.42
C ASN A 170 -4.07 -13.73 13.00
N GLY A 171 -3.02 -13.94 13.79
CA GLY A 171 -1.99 -14.95 13.56
C GLY A 171 -1.28 -14.75 12.22
N ASP A 172 -1.21 -15.80 11.41
CA ASP A 172 -0.61 -15.75 10.07
C ASP A 172 -1.51 -15.11 9.00
N LYS A 173 -2.74 -14.72 9.36
CA LYS A 173 -3.68 -14.00 8.49
C LYS A 173 -3.52 -12.50 8.64
N SER A 174 -4.18 -11.73 7.77
CA SER A 174 -4.15 -10.28 7.83
C SER A 174 -4.69 -9.73 9.16
N GLY A 175 -3.92 -8.80 9.76
CA GLY A 175 -4.37 -7.99 10.87
C GLY A 175 -5.22 -6.82 10.40
N LEU A 176 -6.01 -6.26 11.32
CA LEU A 176 -6.95 -5.18 11.03
C LEU A 176 -6.75 -4.00 11.99
N SER A 177 -6.58 -2.80 11.44
CA SER A 177 -6.62 -1.54 12.17
C SER A 177 -7.84 -0.76 11.69
N VAL A 178 -8.82 -0.55 12.56
CA VAL A 178 -9.93 0.37 12.29
C VAL A 178 -9.52 1.71 12.87
N ILE A 179 -9.37 2.73 12.03
CA ILE A 179 -9.06 4.09 12.50
C ILE A 179 -10.35 4.77 12.92
N ASP A 180 -11.39 4.67 12.09
CA ASP A 180 -12.76 5.08 12.39
C ASP A 180 -13.78 4.29 11.55
N GLU A 181 -15.07 4.66 11.65
CA GLU A 181 -16.17 4.01 10.90
C GLU A 181 -16.00 4.06 9.38
N GLY A 182 -15.21 5.02 8.88
CA GLY A 182 -14.98 5.27 7.47
C GLY A 182 -13.60 4.86 6.97
N PHE A 183 -12.66 4.45 7.84
CA PHE A 183 -11.28 4.16 7.42
C PHE A 183 -10.69 2.97 8.16
N LEU A 184 -10.31 1.95 7.39
CA LEU A 184 -9.60 0.78 7.89
C LEU A 184 -8.29 0.53 7.15
N VAL A 185 -7.36 -0.14 7.82
CA VAL A 185 -6.11 -0.62 7.26
C VAL A 185 -5.96 -2.11 7.57
N VAL A 186 -5.74 -2.89 6.53
CA VAL A 186 -5.35 -4.29 6.61
C VAL A 186 -3.83 -4.35 6.51
N THR A 187 -3.19 -5.08 7.43
CA THR A 187 -1.74 -5.26 7.44
C THR A 187 -1.40 -6.74 7.41
N MET A 188 -0.61 -7.15 6.41
CA MET A 188 -0.08 -8.50 6.36
C MET A 188 0.93 -8.69 7.50
N PRO A 189 0.79 -9.75 8.32
CA PRO A 189 1.79 -10.06 9.32
C PRO A 189 3.07 -10.50 8.63
N PHE A 190 4.17 -10.47 9.37
CA PHE A 190 5.26 -11.38 9.07
C PHE A 190 4.71 -12.80 9.19
N ARG A 191 4.53 -13.46 8.05
CA ARG A 191 4.43 -14.92 8.02
C ARG A 191 5.78 -15.40 8.54
N ALA A 192 5.77 -16.04 9.70
CA ALA A 192 6.97 -16.50 10.40
C ALA A 192 7.98 -17.13 9.40
N ASP A 193 9.29 -16.93 9.58
CA ASP A 193 9.99 -17.40 10.78
C ASP A 193 10.97 -16.35 11.36
N PRO A 194 10.72 -15.77 12.55
CA PRO A 194 11.62 -14.75 13.12
C PRO A 194 12.92 -15.32 13.72
N ARG A 195 13.25 -16.60 13.48
CA ARG A 195 14.20 -17.50 14.19
C ARG A 195 13.52 -18.22 15.37
N LYS A 196 12.56 -19.12 15.12
CA LYS A 196 12.00 -19.99 16.16
C LYS A 196 13.13 -20.76 16.85
N ASN A 197 13.27 -20.52 18.16
CA ASN A 197 14.43 -20.82 19.01
C ASN A 197 15.71 -20.12 18.54
N PRO A 198 16.07 -18.93 19.05
CA PRO A 198 17.48 -18.54 18.97
C PRO A 198 18.23 -19.55 19.86
N PRO A 199 19.09 -20.39 19.28
CA PRO A 199 19.79 -21.39 20.03
C PRO A 199 20.76 -20.74 21.02
N ALA A 200 21.16 -21.48 22.07
CA ALA A 200 22.17 -21.02 23.02
C ALA A 200 23.49 -20.57 22.36
N TRP A 201 23.73 -20.92 21.10
CA TRP A 201 24.90 -20.62 20.29
C TRP A 201 24.61 -19.69 19.10
N VAL A 202 23.37 -19.24 18.86
CA VAL A 202 23.25 -17.90 18.23
C VAL A 202 23.88 -16.84 19.15
N ASN A 203 24.04 -17.18 20.46
CA ASN A 203 24.97 -16.52 21.38
C ASN A 203 26.47 -16.87 21.17
N GLU A 204 26.81 -17.89 20.38
CA GLU A 204 28.17 -18.26 19.96
C GLU A 204 28.54 -17.75 18.56
N LEU A 205 27.62 -17.14 17.78
CA LEU A 205 27.85 -16.63 16.41
C LEU A 205 29.26 -16.08 16.20
N THR A 206 29.76 -15.40 17.21
CA THR A 206 30.90 -14.52 17.16
C THR A 206 32.20 -15.14 17.69
N ARG A 207 32.15 -16.29 18.39
CA ARG A 207 33.29 -16.86 19.12
C ARG A 207 34.30 -17.57 18.21
N MET A 208 33.85 -18.38 17.26
CA MET A 208 34.73 -19.11 16.33
C MET A 208 35.22 -18.23 15.16
N ALA A 209 34.40 -17.30 14.66
CA ALA A 209 34.80 -16.36 13.60
C ALA A 209 35.89 -15.34 14.02
N ARG A 210 36.06 -15.06 15.34
CA ARG A 210 37.18 -14.28 15.91
C ARG A 210 38.48 -15.07 16.11
N LYS A 211 38.40 -16.41 16.18
CA LYS A 211 39.58 -17.28 16.36
C LYS A 211 40.20 -17.70 15.02
N SER A 212 39.39 -17.96 13.99
CA SER A 212 39.87 -18.42 12.68
C SER A 212 40.57 -17.34 11.84
N SER A 213 40.23 -16.06 12.02
CA SER A 213 40.89 -14.93 11.33
C SER A 213 42.28 -14.57 11.90
N VAL A 214 42.66 -15.13 13.06
CA VAL A 214 43.97 -14.90 13.70
C VAL A 214 45.00 -15.99 13.33
N GLN A 215 44.58 -17.14 12.79
CA GLN A 215 45.46 -18.30 12.57
C GLN A 215 45.81 -18.64 11.11
N ALA A 216 45.27 -17.93 10.11
CA ALA A 216 45.58 -18.19 8.70
C ALA A 216 46.53 -17.12 8.10
N ARG A 217 47.77 -17.06 8.60
CA ARG A 217 48.93 -16.56 7.84
C ARG A 217 50.12 -17.49 8.09
N PRO A 218 50.43 -18.44 7.20
CA PRO A 218 51.74 -19.06 7.17
C PRO A 218 52.64 -18.29 6.19
N THR A 219 53.64 -17.70 6.82
CA THR A 219 54.99 -17.35 6.34
C THR A 219 55.50 -18.05 5.09
N ASN A 220 56.00 -17.22 4.17
CA ASN A 220 56.97 -17.51 3.11
C ASN A 220 58.12 -18.44 3.58
N LYS A 221 58.46 -19.47 2.80
CA LYS A 221 59.82 -20.04 2.78
C LYS A 221 60.14 -20.63 1.39
N LEU A 222 61.25 -20.12 0.83
CA LEU A 222 61.93 -20.50 -0.41
C LEU A 222 62.74 -21.81 -0.25
N ALA A 223 62.96 -22.51 -1.39
CA ALA A 223 64.04 -23.46 -1.78
C ALA A 223 63.41 -24.60 -2.62
N GLY A 224 63.90 -25.12 -3.74
CA GLY A 224 65.12 -25.00 -4.53
C GLY A 224 65.23 -26.26 -5.43
N GLU A 225 65.73 -26.09 -6.67
CA GLU A 225 66.44 -27.05 -7.54
C GLU A 225 65.81 -28.29 -8.23
N ALA A 226 66.16 -28.35 -9.54
CA ALA A 226 66.56 -29.48 -10.40
C ALA A 226 65.53 -30.48 -10.97
N ALA A 227 65.23 -30.33 -12.26
CA ALA A 227 65.76 -31.19 -13.35
C ALA A 227 65.52 -30.52 -14.72
#